data_AF-A0A8T7CJG4-F1
#
_entry.id   AF-A0A8T7CJG4-F1
#
_cell.length_a   1.000
_cell.length_b   1.000
_cell.length_c   1.000
_cell.angle_alpha   90.00
_cell.angle_beta   90.00
_cell.angle_gamma   90.00
#
_symmetry.space_group_name_H-M   'P 1'
#
loop_
_entity.id
_entity.type
_entity.pdbx_description
1 polymer ?
#
loop_
_entity_poly.entity_id
_entity_poly.type
_entity_poly.pdbx_seq_one_letter_code
_entity_poly.pdbx_strand_id
1 'polypeptide(L)'
;METGRMMMRPPKSLLASLLIDPSLQKLSTAFHETGRRIGGKPHRVIFYHRVADAWSWLLAQCLPQLISEYDIEIEVRLISALPIDAVSDPDRLDLYASYDAMRLARAWQLDFPDGAQSPAPALVRLAERVILEQPKNSVDMLIAATRAVWSADSRGLAALAQGHSPLSEQRAAAILSNNSRDLCRRGHFLGGMLWYQGEWFWGLDRLAFLEQRLRNYGINKSDKTINSQRFRPLERHLAGGSLPLDIEYFFSFRSPYAYIGAQRVTRLADRLGLNLVLRPVLPMVMRGTPVPTRKL
;
A
#
# COMPACT_ATOMS: atom_id res chain seq x y z
N MET A 1 55.85 13.09 -18.71
CA MET A 1 55.25 13.12 -17.36
C MET A 1 53.76 12.86 -17.52
N GLU A 2 53.36 11.59 -17.55
CA GLU A 2 51.96 11.18 -17.56
C GLU A 2 51.49 10.99 -16.11
N THR A 3 50.56 11.82 -15.66
CA THR A 3 49.88 11.62 -14.37
C THR A 3 48.67 10.72 -14.59
N GLY A 4 48.84 9.42 -14.33
CA GLY A 4 47.75 8.45 -14.27
C GLY A 4 46.80 8.76 -13.11
N ARG A 5 45.58 9.22 -13.40
CA ARG A 5 44.49 9.27 -12.41
C ARG A 5 43.98 7.85 -12.18
N MET A 6 44.40 7.26 -11.06
CA MET A 6 43.83 6.03 -10.53
C MET A 6 42.38 6.30 -10.11
N MET A 7 41.44 5.94 -10.97
CA MET A 7 40.01 6.03 -10.70
C MET A 7 39.64 4.92 -9.70
N MET A 8 39.69 5.24 -8.40
CA MET A 8 39.22 4.35 -7.35
C MET A 8 37.70 4.15 -7.50
N ARG A 9 37.30 3.02 -8.06
CA ARG A 9 35.91 2.56 -8.01
C ARG A 9 35.60 2.24 -6.53
N PRO A 10 34.54 2.81 -5.93
CA PRO A 10 34.18 2.45 -4.57
C PRO A 10 33.87 0.95 -4.51
N PRO A 11 34.25 0.24 -3.42
CA PRO A 11 33.97 -1.18 -3.29
C PRO A 11 32.46 -1.38 -3.33
N LYS A 12 31.98 -2.12 -4.33
CA LYS A 12 30.58 -2.59 -4.35
C LYS A 12 30.41 -3.50 -3.13
N SER A 13 29.57 -3.11 -2.18
CA SER A 13 29.21 -3.97 -1.04
C SER A 13 28.63 -5.28 -1.59
N LEU A 14 29.40 -6.37 -1.46
CA LEU A 14 28.99 -7.71 -1.89
C LEU A 14 27.68 -8.15 -1.22
N LEU A 15 27.49 -7.74 0.03
CA LEU A 15 26.25 -7.91 0.81
C LEU A 15 25.06 -7.16 0.20
N ALA A 16 25.26 -5.91 -0.26
CA ALA A 16 24.20 -5.15 -0.92
C ALA A 16 23.85 -5.73 -2.29
N SER A 17 24.84 -6.22 -3.06
CA SER A 17 24.57 -6.90 -4.34
C SER A 17 23.87 -8.24 -4.16
N LEU A 18 24.15 -8.97 -3.08
CA LEU A 18 23.44 -10.20 -2.73
C LEU A 18 21.98 -9.89 -2.38
N LEU A 19 21.72 -8.89 -1.52
CA LEU A 19 20.36 -8.50 -1.12
C LEU A 19 19.47 -8.01 -2.28
N ILE A 20 20.06 -7.54 -3.38
CA ILE A 20 19.35 -7.00 -4.56
C ILE A 20 19.33 -8.02 -5.71
N ASP A 21 19.93 -9.20 -5.53
CA ASP A 21 19.97 -10.24 -6.56
C ASP A 21 18.57 -10.87 -6.76
N PRO A 22 17.99 -10.82 -7.97
CA PRO A 22 16.73 -11.49 -8.29
C PRO A 22 16.74 -12.99 -7.98
N SER A 23 17.92 -13.61 -7.97
CA SER A 23 18.15 -15.01 -7.60
C SER A 23 17.87 -15.28 -6.13
N LEU A 24 18.25 -14.35 -5.22
CA LEU A 24 17.93 -14.49 -3.80
C LEU A 24 16.44 -14.28 -3.52
N GLN A 25 15.77 -13.40 -4.28
CA GLN A 25 14.32 -13.25 -4.22
C GLN A 25 13.61 -14.56 -4.63
N LYS A 26 14.10 -15.23 -5.69
CA LYS A 26 13.60 -16.55 -6.11
C LYS A 26 13.86 -17.62 -5.05
N LEU A 27 15.03 -17.64 -4.41
CA LEU A 27 15.35 -18.58 -3.33
C LEU A 27 14.47 -18.38 -2.10
N SER A 28 14.29 -17.13 -1.66
CA SER A 28 13.39 -16.79 -0.55
C SER A 28 11.94 -17.20 -0.85
N THR A 29 11.48 -16.91 -2.07
CA THR A 29 10.15 -17.30 -2.56
C THR A 29 9.98 -18.82 -2.60
N ALA A 30 10.99 -19.56 -3.05
CA ALA A 30 10.98 -21.02 -3.08
C ALA A 30 11.00 -21.62 -1.66
N PHE A 31 11.76 -21.04 -0.73
CA PHE A 31 11.79 -21.44 0.67
C PHE A 31 10.42 -21.30 1.33
N HIS A 32 9.77 -20.14 1.17
CA HIS A 32 8.43 -19.91 1.73
C HIS A 32 7.38 -20.85 1.13
N GLU A 33 7.42 -21.07 -0.18
CA GLU A 33 6.49 -21.99 -0.85
C GLU A 33 6.71 -23.45 -0.41
N THR A 34 7.97 -23.86 -0.25
CA THR A 34 8.32 -25.20 0.24
C THR A 34 7.80 -25.41 1.65
N GLY A 35 8.03 -24.44 2.55
CA GLY A 35 7.51 -24.49 3.91
C GLY A 35 5.98 -24.51 3.97
N ARG A 36 5.29 -23.79 3.08
CA ARG A 36 3.83 -23.82 2.94
C ARG A 36 3.33 -25.21 2.53
N ARG A 37 3.92 -25.80 1.48
CA ARG A 37 3.55 -27.13 0.96
C ARG A 37 3.76 -28.23 1.98
N ILE A 38 4.93 -28.26 2.62
CA ILE A 38 5.25 -29.23 3.68
C ILE A 38 4.26 -29.11 4.84
N GLY A 39 3.87 -27.88 5.19
CA GLY A 39 2.91 -27.63 6.26
C GLY A 39 1.44 -27.76 5.87
N GLY A 40 1.10 -28.11 4.62
CA GLY A 40 -0.28 -28.17 4.12
C GLY A 40 -1.05 -26.85 4.26
N LYS A 41 -0.35 -25.71 4.28
CA LYS A 41 -0.97 -24.40 4.56
C LYS A 41 -1.61 -23.80 3.31
N PRO A 42 -2.75 -23.09 3.44
CA PRO A 42 -3.33 -22.35 2.34
C PRO A 42 -2.43 -21.17 1.93
N HIS A 43 -2.67 -20.62 0.73
CA HIS A 43 -2.04 -19.38 0.31
C HIS A 43 -2.67 -18.22 1.09
N ARG A 44 -1.99 -17.75 2.13
CA ARG A 44 -2.52 -16.69 3.00
C ARG A 44 -1.88 -15.34 2.70
N VAL A 45 -2.72 -14.35 2.40
CA VAL A 45 -2.35 -12.94 2.30
C VAL A 45 -2.80 -12.22 3.56
N ILE A 46 -1.89 -11.58 4.29
CA ILE A 46 -2.24 -10.77 5.47
C ILE A 46 -2.46 -9.34 5.00
N PHE A 47 -3.64 -8.78 5.31
CA PHE A 47 -3.96 -7.39 5.03
C PHE A 47 -3.90 -6.56 6.31
N TYR A 48 -2.95 -5.64 6.40
CA TYR A 48 -2.86 -4.66 7.48
C TYR A 48 -3.66 -3.41 7.11
N HIS A 49 -4.79 -3.25 7.79
CA HIS A 49 -5.76 -2.18 7.55
C HIS A 49 -5.73 -1.16 8.68
N ARG A 50 -5.68 0.13 8.33
CA ARG A 50 -5.98 1.22 9.26
C ARG A 50 -7.32 1.82 8.84
N VAL A 51 -8.29 1.85 9.76
CA VAL A 51 -9.67 2.30 9.43
C VAL A 51 -9.70 3.76 8.95
N ALA A 52 -8.89 4.62 9.57
CA ALA A 52 -8.76 6.02 9.21
C ALA A 52 -7.74 6.31 8.07
N ASP A 53 -7.29 5.29 7.33
CA ASP A 53 -6.36 5.48 6.21
C ASP A 53 -7.05 5.35 4.86
N ALA A 54 -6.95 6.40 4.04
CA ALA A 54 -7.63 6.49 2.76
C ALA A 54 -7.16 5.38 1.80
N TRP A 55 -5.86 5.09 1.77
CA TRP A 55 -5.30 4.03 0.92
C TRP A 55 -5.66 2.63 1.42
N SER A 56 -5.72 2.42 2.74
CA SER A 56 -6.27 1.19 3.32
C SER A 56 -7.71 0.96 2.87
N TRP A 57 -8.55 2.01 2.90
CA TRP A 57 -9.94 1.92 2.46
C TRP A 57 -10.06 1.56 0.97
N LEU A 58 -9.28 2.19 0.09
CA LEU A 58 -9.30 1.83 -1.33
C LEU A 58 -8.92 0.36 -1.55
N LEU A 59 -7.86 -0.11 -0.89
CA LEU A 59 -7.39 -1.47 -1.04
C LEU A 59 -8.40 -2.50 -0.48
N ALA A 60 -9.09 -2.17 0.62
CA ALA A 60 -10.12 -3.04 1.21
C ALA A 60 -11.22 -3.41 0.21
N GLN A 61 -11.60 -2.48 -0.68
CA GLN A 61 -12.61 -2.71 -1.71
C GLN A 61 -12.18 -3.70 -2.81
N CYS A 62 -10.87 -3.93 -2.97
CA CYS A 62 -10.34 -4.89 -3.93
C CYS A 62 -10.27 -6.32 -3.38
N LEU A 63 -10.39 -6.52 -2.06
CA LEU A 63 -10.22 -7.83 -1.43
C LEU A 63 -11.26 -8.88 -1.87
N PRO A 64 -12.56 -8.57 -2.03
CA PRO A 64 -13.54 -9.55 -2.50
C PRO A 64 -13.19 -10.10 -3.89
N GLN A 65 -12.73 -9.21 -4.77
CA GLN A 65 -12.29 -9.61 -6.11
C GLN A 65 -10.99 -10.42 -6.06
N LEU A 66 -10.07 -10.11 -5.16
CA LEU A 66 -8.86 -10.90 -4.99
C LEU A 66 -9.20 -12.34 -4.53
N ILE A 67 -10.15 -12.49 -3.61
CA ILE A 67 -10.65 -13.79 -3.15
C ILE A 67 -11.36 -14.54 -4.29
N SER A 68 -12.14 -13.85 -5.13
CA SER A 68 -12.85 -14.48 -6.24
C SER A 68 -11.92 -14.93 -7.37
N GLU A 69 -10.84 -14.19 -7.62
CA GLU A 69 -9.91 -14.44 -8.75
C GLU A 69 -8.75 -15.37 -8.38
N TYR A 70 -8.45 -15.56 -7.10
CA TYR A 70 -7.32 -16.37 -6.63
C TYR A 70 -7.72 -17.34 -5.52
N ASP A 71 -7.08 -18.52 -5.47
CA ASP A 71 -7.21 -19.47 -4.38
C ASP A 71 -6.35 -19.04 -3.18
N ILE A 72 -6.84 -18.05 -2.44
CA ILE A 72 -6.17 -17.47 -1.28
C ILE A 72 -7.13 -17.31 -0.09
N GLU A 73 -6.54 -17.27 1.09
CA GLU A 73 -7.18 -16.74 2.30
C GLU A 73 -6.66 -15.34 2.59
N ILE A 74 -7.56 -14.42 2.93
CA ILE A 74 -7.19 -13.10 3.44
C ILE A 74 -7.31 -13.10 4.96
N GLU A 75 -6.24 -12.72 5.65
CA GLU A 75 -6.24 -12.47 7.09
C GLU A 75 -6.15 -10.96 7.33
N VAL A 76 -7.26 -10.34 7.74
CA VAL A 76 -7.35 -8.94 8.11
C VAL A 76 -6.73 -8.72 9.49
N ARG A 77 -5.84 -7.73 9.59
CA ARG A 77 -5.25 -7.25 10.83
C ARG A 77 -5.41 -5.75 10.93
N LEU A 78 -6.30 -5.30 11.81
CA LEU A 78 -6.40 -3.89 12.12
C LEU A 78 -5.16 -3.42 12.89
N ILE A 79 -4.62 -2.28 12.49
CA ILE A 79 -3.50 -1.62 13.17
C ILE A 79 -3.95 -0.28 13.76
N SER A 80 -3.24 0.16 14.79
CA SER A 80 -3.47 1.47 15.40
C SER A 80 -2.86 2.60 14.56
N ALA A 81 -2.86 3.81 15.13
CA ALA A 81 -2.13 4.95 14.59
C ALA A 81 -0.66 4.61 14.25
N LEU A 82 -0.13 5.33 13.27
CA LEU A 82 1.26 5.23 12.83
C LEU A 82 2.19 5.59 14.00
N PRO A 83 3.39 4.98 14.13
CA PRO A 83 4.39 5.41 15.09
C PRO A 83 4.68 6.92 14.94
N ILE A 84 4.85 7.65 16.05
CA ILE A 84 5.03 9.11 16.06
C ILE A 84 6.20 9.58 15.17
N ASP A 85 7.23 8.75 15.02
CA ASP A 85 8.43 9.01 14.23
C ASP A 85 8.37 8.44 12.79
N ALA A 86 7.27 7.77 12.44
CA ALA A 86 7.11 7.15 11.14
C ALA A 86 6.98 8.20 10.02
N VAL A 87 6.24 9.28 10.30
CA VAL A 87 5.84 10.32 9.36
C VAL A 87 6.17 11.67 9.97
N SER A 88 6.83 12.53 9.22
CA SER A 88 7.29 13.83 9.72
C SER A 88 6.20 14.89 9.83
N ASP A 89 5.15 14.77 9.02
CA ASP A 89 4.01 15.68 8.98
C ASP A 89 2.73 14.85 8.75
N PRO A 90 2.17 14.24 9.81
CA PRO A 90 1.02 13.33 9.70
C PRO A 90 -0.24 14.01 9.14
N ASP A 91 -0.49 15.26 9.53
CA ASP A 91 -1.68 16.01 9.10
C ASP A 91 -1.65 16.28 7.59
N ARG A 92 -0.49 16.71 7.05
CA ARG A 92 -0.35 16.86 5.59
C ARG A 92 -0.40 15.53 4.85
N LEU A 93 0.10 14.44 5.46
CA LEU A 93 -0.01 13.11 4.86
C LEU A 93 -1.47 12.67 4.77
N ASP A 94 -2.28 12.83 5.81
CA ASP A 94 -3.68 12.42 5.80
C ASP A 94 -4.52 13.29 4.83
N LEU A 95 -4.23 14.60 4.75
CA LEU A 95 -4.82 15.49 3.73
C LEU A 95 -4.46 15.04 2.30
N TYR A 96 -3.18 14.76 2.05
CA TYR A 96 -2.73 14.27 0.75
C TYR A 96 -3.31 12.91 0.41
N ALA A 97 -3.35 11.98 1.38
CA ALA A 97 -3.89 10.64 1.19
C ALA A 97 -5.38 10.69 0.80
N SER A 98 -6.16 11.59 1.39
CA SER A 98 -7.57 11.77 1.03
C SER A 98 -7.74 12.33 -0.40
N TYR A 99 -6.93 13.34 -0.76
CA TYR A 99 -6.93 13.91 -2.10
C TYR A 99 -6.51 12.89 -3.18
N ASP A 100 -5.45 12.13 -2.90
CA ASP A 100 -4.94 11.10 -3.79
C ASP A 100 -5.92 9.92 -3.91
N ALA A 101 -6.50 9.48 -2.80
CA ALA A 101 -7.47 8.40 -2.80
C ALA A 101 -8.73 8.74 -3.61
N MET A 102 -9.20 9.99 -3.57
CA MET A 102 -10.30 10.44 -4.44
C MET A 102 -9.95 10.28 -5.93
N ARG A 103 -8.72 10.62 -6.34
CA ARG A 103 -8.27 10.47 -7.74
C ARG A 103 -8.13 9.01 -8.13
N LEU A 104 -7.52 8.20 -7.27
CA LEU A 104 -7.36 6.76 -7.47
C LEU A 104 -8.70 6.04 -7.54
N ALA A 105 -9.65 6.40 -6.68
CA ALA A 105 -10.99 5.81 -6.67
C ALA A 105 -11.69 5.97 -8.02
N ARG A 106 -11.60 7.17 -8.63
CA ARG A 106 -12.13 7.41 -9.99
C ARG A 106 -11.41 6.57 -11.05
N ALA A 107 -10.08 6.50 -11.00
CA ALA A 107 -9.28 5.73 -11.97
C ALA A 107 -9.48 4.21 -11.87
N TRP A 108 -9.77 3.71 -10.66
CA TRP A 108 -9.96 2.30 -10.33
C TRP A 108 -11.44 1.89 -10.19
N GLN A 109 -12.38 2.81 -10.41
CA GLN A 109 -13.82 2.55 -10.26
C GLN A 109 -14.15 1.97 -8.86
N LEU A 110 -13.69 2.68 -7.83
CA LEU A 110 -13.90 2.38 -6.41
C LEU A 110 -14.71 3.50 -5.76
N ASP A 111 -15.28 3.21 -4.59
CA ASP A 111 -16.05 4.16 -3.81
C ASP A 111 -15.12 5.00 -2.93
N PHE A 112 -15.17 6.31 -3.10
CA PHE A 112 -14.54 7.25 -2.17
C PHE A 112 -15.36 8.56 -2.15
N PRO A 113 -15.80 9.05 -0.98
CA PRO A 113 -16.61 10.26 -0.92
C PRO A 113 -15.87 11.49 -1.46
N ASP A 114 -16.55 12.30 -2.27
CA ASP A 114 -16.01 13.58 -2.72
C ASP A 114 -15.82 14.52 -1.52
N GLY A 115 -14.65 15.15 -1.43
CA GLY A 115 -14.34 16.06 -0.33
C GLY A 115 -14.19 15.38 1.04
N ALA A 116 -13.96 14.06 1.08
CA ALA A 116 -13.74 13.35 2.34
C ALA A 116 -12.64 14.01 3.18
N GLN A 117 -12.95 14.18 4.47
CA GLN A 117 -12.01 14.66 5.48
C GLN A 117 -11.53 13.50 6.35
N SER A 118 -10.54 13.75 7.19
CA SER A 118 -10.09 12.79 8.20
C SER A 118 -11.28 12.30 9.04
N PRO A 119 -11.51 10.98 9.13
CA PRO A 119 -12.68 10.47 9.83
C PRO A 119 -12.70 10.80 11.33
N ALA A 120 -13.89 10.99 11.88
CA ALA A 120 -14.06 11.30 13.30
C ALA A 120 -13.52 10.15 14.19
N PRO A 121 -12.66 10.42 15.20
CA PRO A 121 -12.04 9.38 16.03
C PRO A 121 -13.04 8.45 16.73
N ALA A 122 -14.24 8.96 17.09
CA ALA A 122 -15.28 8.14 17.70
C ALA A 122 -15.86 7.08 16.74
N LEU A 123 -16.06 7.42 15.46
CA LEU A 123 -16.50 6.46 14.44
C LEU A 123 -15.42 5.43 14.16
N VAL A 124 -14.16 5.86 14.06
CA VAL A 124 -13.02 4.97 13.88
C VAL A 124 -12.95 3.93 15.00
N ARG A 125 -12.99 4.36 16.27
CA ARG A 125 -12.96 3.44 17.43
C ARG A 125 -14.12 2.46 17.44
N LEU A 126 -15.34 2.92 17.11
CA LEU A 126 -16.50 2.04 17.05
C LEU A 126 -16.35 1.00 15.92
N ALA A 127 -15.93 1.42 14.73
CA ALA A 127 -15.70 0.51 13.61
C ALA A 127 -14.59 -0.51 13.90
N GLU A 128 -13.47 -0.10 14.49
CA GLU A 128 -12.41 -1.01 14.91
C GLU A 128 -12.94 -2.11 15.83
N ARG A 129 -13.77 -1.76 16.82
CA ARG A 129 -14.37 -2.71 17.75
C ARG A 129 -15.36 -3.67 17.08
N VAL A 130 -16.15 -3.18 16.13
CA VAL A 130 -17.10 -3.99 15.35
C VAL A 130 -16.36 -4.98 14.45
N ILE A 131 -15.34 -4.50 13.74
CA ILE A 131 -14.54 -5.33 12.82
C ILE A 131 -13.75 -6.38 13.60
N LEU A 132 -13.13 -6.02 14.73
CA LEU A 132 -12.30 -6.93 15.51
C LEU A 132 -13.09 -8.04 16.24
N GLU A 133 -14.40 -7.88 16.40
CA GLU A 133 -15.27 -8.95 16.91
C GLU A 133 -15.49 -10.05 15.86
N GLN A 134 -15.28 -9.75 14.57
CA GLN A 134 -15.49 -10.71 13.50
C GLN A 134 -14.28 -11.66 13.32
N PRO A 135 -14.50 -12.84 12.72
CA PRO A 135 -13.42 -13.68 12.24
C PRO A 135 -12.45 -12.89 11.35
N LYS A 136 -11.14 -13.15 11.49
CA LYS A 136 -10.10 -12.38 10.77
C LYS A 136 -10.17 -12.49 9.25
N ASN A 137 -10.87 -13.48 8.72
CA ASN A 137 -11.11 -13.66 7.30
C ASN A 137 -12.40 -12.97 6.79
N SER A 138 -13.16 -12.32 7.67
CA SER A 138 -14.35 -11.57 7.30
C SER A 138 -13.98 -10.23 6.66
N VAL A 139 -14.21 -10.13 5.36
CA VAL A 139 -13.97 -8.91 4.58
C VAL A 139 -15.23 -8.04 4.50
N ASP A 140 -16.42 -8.62 4.59
CA ASP A 140 -17.68 -7.89 4.44
C ASP A 140 -17.88 -6.87 5.56
N MET A 141 -17.65 -7.26 6.82
CA MET A 141 -17.76 -6.33 7.95
C MET A 141 -16.66 -5.25 7.90
N LEU A 142 -15.45 -5.63 7.50
CA LEU A 142 -14.35 -4.69 7.26
C LEU A 142 -14.79 -3.60 6.27
N ILE A 143 -15.37 -3.99 5.14
CA ILE A 143 -15.82 -3.07 4.11
C ILE A 143 -16.99 -2.22 4.60
N ALA A 144 -18.02 -2.84 5.18
CA ALA A 144 -19.22 -2.13 5.63
C ALA A 144 -18.90 -1.09 6.71
N ALA A 145 -18.15 -1.47 7.75
CA ALA A 145 -17.80 -0.56 8.83
C ALA A 145 -16.82 0.54 8.36
N THR A 146 -15.85 0.22 7.51
CA THR A 146 -14.93 1.24 6.97
C THR A 146 -15.65 2.22 6.03
N ARG A 147 -16.59 1.74 5.19
CA ARG A 147 -17.43 2.61 4.35
C ARG A 147 -18.23 3.59 5.20
N ALA A 148 -18.85 3.12 6.28
CA ALA A 148 -19.63 3.96 7.17
C ALA A 148 -18.76 5.06 7.83
N VAL A 149 -17.52 4.73 8.22
CA VAL A 149 -16.55 5.69 8.75
C VAL A 149 -16.23 6.80 7.74
N TRP A 150 -15.86 6.42 6.52
CA TRP A 150 -15.47 7.39 5.48
C TRP A 150 -16.65 8.22 4.96
N SER A 151 -17.86 7.66 4.99
CA SER A 151 -19.10 8.36 4.60
C SER A 151 -19.71 9.18 5.75
N ALA A 152 -19.05 9.24 6.91
CA ALA A 152 -19.58 9.85 8.14
C ALA A 152 -20.97 9.33 8.57
N ASP A 153 -21.30 8.08 8.21
CA ASP A 153 -22.58 7.43 8.51
C ASP A 153 -22.58 6.83 9.92
N SER A 154 -22.79 7.70 10.91
CA SER A 154 -22.87 7.32 12.32
C SER A 154 -24.04 6.38 12.62
N ARG A 155 -25.15 6.51 11.89
CA ARG A 155 -26.37 5.70 12.09
C ARG A 155 -26.17 4.28 11.56
N GLY A 156 -25.63 4.14 10.34
CA GLY A 156 -25.30 2.83 9.77
C GLY A 156 -24.28 2.09 10.62
N LEU A 157 -23.24 2.78 11.09
CA LEU A 157 -22.25 2.16 11.97
C LEU A 157 -22.84 1.72 13.33
N ALA A 158 -23.75 2.52 13.91
CA ALA A 158 -24.44 2.14 15.14
C ALA A 158 -25.34 0.91 14.94
N ALA A 159 -26.02 0.79 13.79
CA ALA A 159 -26.82 -0.38 13.46
C ALA A 159 -25.95 -1.65 13.33
N LEU A 160 -24.79 -1.55 12.65
CA LEU A 160 -23.81 -2.66 12.58
C LEU A 160 -23.35 -3.09 13.97
N ALA A 161 -23.07 -2.13 14.84
CA ALA A 161 -22.65 -2.37 16.22
C ALA A 161 -23.73 -3.09 17.04
N GLN A 162 -25.00 -2.69 16.94
CA GLN A 162 -26.10 -3.35 17.65
C GLN A 162 -26.26 -4.82 17.24
N GLY A 163 -26.06 -5.14 15.97
CA GLY A 163 -26.18 -6.52 15.46
C GLY A 163 -25.03 -7.46 15.86
N HIS A 164 -23.87 -6.94 16.29
CA HIS A 164 -22.65 -7.74 16.43
C HIS A 164 -21.91 -7.57 17.76
N SER A 165 -22.43 -6.79 18.73
CA SER A 165 -21.84 -6.59 20.06
C SER A 165 -20.33 -6.24 20.04
N PRO A 166 -19.96 -4.96 19.84
CA PRO A 166 -18.57 -4.58 19.64
C PRO A 166 -17.69 -4.90 20.86
N LEU A 167 -16.46 -5.36 20.63
CA LEU A 167 -15.45 -5.57 21.67
C LEU A 167 -15.31 -4.38 22.62
N SER A 168 -14.89 -4.58 23.86
CA SER A 168 -14.53 -3.47 24.75
C SER A 168 -13.35 -2.66 24.20
N GLU A 169 -13.26 -1.37 24.55
CA GLU A 169 -12.15 -0.51 24.10
C GLU A 169 -10.79 -1.06 24.50
N GLN A 170 -10.67 -1.58 25.73
CA GLN A 170 -9.43 -2.17 26.22
C GLN A 170 -9.00 -3.40 25.40
N ARG A 171 -9.94 -4.29 25.07
CA ARG A 171 -9.64 -5.47 24.23
C ARG A 171 -9.26 -5.07 22.82
N ALA A 172 -9.99 -4.14 22.22
CA ALA A 172 -9.67 -3.62 20.89
C ALA A 172 -8.27 -2.98 20.86
N ALA A 173 -7.96 -2.10 21.81
CA ALA A 173 -6.65 -1.46 21.93
C ALA A 173 -5.50 -2.47 22.07
N ALA A 174 -5.69 -3.53 22.86
CA ALA A 174 -4.69 -4.59 23.01
C ALA A 174 -4.43 -5.33 21.69
N ILE A 175 -5.49 -5.65 20.92
CA ILE A 175 -5.35 -6.33 19.62
C ILE A 175 -4.66 -5.40 18.60
N LEU A 176 -5.08 -4.14 18.50
CA LEU A 176 -4.49 -3.15 17.59
C LEU A 176 -2.99 -2.96 17.88
N SER A 177 -2.61 -2.86 19.16
CA SER A 177 -1.21 -2.76 19.58
C SER A 177 -0.41 -4.02 19.21
N ASN A 178 -0.97 -5.20 19.43
CA ASN A 178 -0.33 -6.47 19.05
C ASN A 178 -0.09 -6.57 17.54
N ASN A 179 -1.10 -6.22 16.74
CA ASN A 179 -1.00 -6.23 15.28
C ASN A 179 0.03 -5.21 14.77
N SER A 180 0.07 -4.01 15.37
CA SER A 180 1.03 -2.96 15.02
C SER A 180 2.46 -3.35 15.37
N ARG A 181 2.67 -4.05 16.51
CA ARG A 181 3.96 -4.65 16.85
C ARG A 181 4.37 -5.76 15.87
N ASP A 182 3.42 -6.54 15.37
CA ASP A 182 3.70 -7.55 14.34
C ASP A 182 4.11 -6.91 13.01
N LEU A 183 3.39 -5.88 12.58
CA LEU A 183 3.73 -5.08 11.40
C LEU A 183 5.14 -4.49 11.51
N CYS A 184 5.47 -3.88 12.66
CA CYS A 184 6.80 -3.33 12.93
C CYS A 184 7.90 -4.39 12.92
N ARG A 185 7.66 -5.55 13.56
CA ARG A 185 8.61 -6.68 13.55
C ARG A 185 8.90 -7.21 12.15
N ARG A 186 7.97 -7.04 11.22
CA ARG A 186 8.13 -7.40 9.80
C ARG A 186 8.68 -6.26 8.93
N GLY A 187 9.08 -5.14 9.53
CA GLY A 187 9.78 -4.04 8.86
C GLY A 187 8.88 -2.96 8.26
N HIS A 188 7.58 -2.91 8.59
CA HIS A 188 6.66 -1.88 8.10
C HIS A 188 5.92 -1.17 9.23
N PHE A 189 5.20 -0.10 8.90
CA PHE A 189 4.46 0.70 9.88
C PHE A 189 3.23 1.43 9.31
N LEU A 190 3.00 1.35 7.99
CA LEU A 190 1.89 2.00 7.30
C LEU A 190 0.68 1.07 7.18
N GLY A 191 -0.51 1.65 7.01
CA GLY A 191 -1.71 0.95 6.56
C GLY A 191 -1.66 0.64 5.06
N GLY A 192 -2.65 -0.11 4.58
CA GLY A 192 -2.78 -0.45 3.16
C GLY A 192 -1.75 -1.48 2.72
N MET A 193 -1.22 -2.28 3.65
CA MET A 193 -0.12 -3.20 3.38
C MET A 193 -0.63 -4.64 3.25
N LEU A 194 -0.29 -5.30 2.14
CA LEU A 194 -0.45 -6.73 1.97
C LEU A 194 0.89 -7.42 2.22
N TRP A 195 0.87 -8.48 3.00
CA TRP A 195 2.01 -9.36 3.22
C TRP A 195 1.71 -10.75 2.68
N TYR A 196 2.61 -11.25 1.82
CA TYR A 196 2.48 -12.58 1.24
C TYR A 196 3.87 -13.21 1.11
N GLN A 197 4.06 -14.39 1.72
CA GLN A 197 5.28 -15.21 1.63
C GLN A 197 6.59 -14.41 1.69
N GLY A 198 6.78 -13.59 2.73
CA GLY A 198 8.04 -12.87 2.93
C GLY A 198 8.14 -11.52 2.22
N GLU A 199 7.11 -11.08 1.47
CA GLU A 199 7.14 -9.82 0.73
C GLU A 199 5.95 -8.91 1.00
N TRP A 200 6.21 -7.62 0.82
CA TRP A 200 5.27 -6.52 1.02
C TRP A 200 4.74 -5.96 -0.30
N PHE A 201 3.43 -5.72 -0.35
CA PHE A 201 2.75 -5.06 -1.45
C PHE A 201 1.89 -3.93 -0.88
N TRP A 202 2.31 -2.69 -1.11
CA TRP A 202 1.66 -1.50 -0.55
C TRP A 202 0.64 -0.88 -1.52
N GLY A 203 -0.61 -0.76 -1.07
CA GLY A 203 -1.68 -0.07 -1.76
C GLY A 203 -2.09 -0.70 -3.09
N LEU A 204 -2.91 0.03 -3.85
CA LEU A 204 -3.41 -0.38 -5.17
C LEU A 204 -2.26 -0.55 -6.18
N ASP A 205 -1.27 0.33 -6.12
CA ASP A 205 -0.16 0.41 -7.08
C ASP A 205 0.71 -0.85 -7.09
N ARG A 206 0.68 -1.64 -6.02
CA ARG A 206 1.43 -2.89 -5.90
C ARG A 206 0.61 -4.15 -6.09
N LEU A 207 -0.70 -4.01 -6.31
CA LEU A 207 -1.60 -5.14 -6.48
C LEU A 207 -1.21 -6.00 -7.70
N ALA A 208 -0.84 -5.37 -8.82
CA ALA A 208 -0.40 -6.09 -10.02
C ALA A 208 0.82 -7.01 -9.77
N PHE A 209 1.73 -6.62 -8.87
CA PHE A 209 2.89 -7.43 -8.51
C PHE A 209 2.50 -8.62 -7.61
N LEU A 210 1.56 -8.42 -6.68
CA LEU A 210 0.99 -9.52 -5.91
C LEU A 210 0.28 -10.50 -6.83
N GLU A 211 -0.58 -10.01 -7.71
CA GLU A 211 -1.31 -10.81 -8.70
C GLU A 211 -0.35 -11.61 -9.59
N GLN A 212 0.71 -10.98 -10.10
CA GLN A 212 1.75 -11.68 -10.86
C GLN A 212 2.38 -12.82 -10.03
N ARG A 213 2.66 -12.56 -8.75
CA ARG A 213 3.24 -13.58 -7.86
C ARG A 213 2.29 -14.74 -7.62
N LEU A 214 0.99 -14.48 -7.40
CA LEU A 214 -0.03 -15.52 -7.25
C LEU A 214 -0.18 -16.33 -8.55
N ARG A 215 -0.17 -15.68 -9.73
CA ARG A 215 -0.22 -16.35 -11.03
C ARG A 215 1.00 -17.25 -11.28
N ASN A 216 2.19 -16.84 -10.84
CA ASN A 216 3.39 -17.68 -10.95
C ASN A 216 3.27 -18.99 -10.14
N TYR A 217 2.39 -19.04 -9.13
CA TYR A 217 2.06 -20.26 -8.40
C TYR A 217 0.90 -21.06 -9.03
N GLY A 218 0.26 -20.54 -10.08
CA GLY A 218 -0.84 -21.21 -10.77
C GLY A 218 -2.15 -21.26 -9.97
N ILE A 219 -2.33 -20.36 -8.99
CA ILE A 219 -3.51 -20.31 -8.12
C ILE A 219 -4.56 -19.28 -8.55
N ASN A 220 -4.43 -18.73 -9.75
CA ASN A 220 -5.46 -17.91 -10.37
C ASN A 220 -6.61 -18.79 -10.87
N LYS A 221 -7.84 -18.40 -10.56
CA LYS A 221 -9.09 -19.07 -10.96
C LYS A 221 -9.54 -18.64 -12.36
N SER A 222 -9.07 -17.49 -12.83
CA SER A 222 -9.31 -16.97 -14.17
C SER A 222 -8.06 -16.26 -14.73
N ASP A 223 -8.10 -15.84 -15.99
CA ASP A 223 -7.04 -15.03 -16.60
C ASP A 223 -7.14 -13.54 -16.30
N LYS A 224 -8.22 -13.10 -15.65
CA LYS A 224 -8.45 -11.69 -15.34
C LYS A 224 -7.61 -11.27 -14.14
N THR A 225 -7.21 -9.99 -14.14
CA THR A 225 -6.58 -9.34 -12.98
C THR A 225 -7.47 -8.19 -12.49
N ILE A 226 -7.39 -7.85 -11.22
CA ILE A 226 -8.03 -6.67 -10.65
C ILE A 226 -7.56 -5.44 -11.41
N ASN A 227 -6.25 -5.32 -11.65
CA ASN A 227 -5.69 -4.19 -12.40
C ASN A 227 -6.32 -4.08 -13.80
N SER A 228 -6.35 -5.17 -14.59
CA SER A 228 -6.95 -5.15 -15.94
C SER A 228 -8.46 -4.87 -15.95
N GLN A 229 -9.16 -5.20 -14.86
CA GLN A 229 -10.61 -5.05 -14.75
C GLN A 229 -11.02 -3.66 -14.25
N ARG A 230 -10.21 -3.06 -13.37
CA ARG A 230 -10.56 -1.83 -12.65
C ARG A 230 -9.83 -0.60 -13.16
N PHE A 231 -8.53 -0.72 -13.40
CA PHE A 231 -7.68 0.40 -13.75
C PHE A 231 -7.89 0.81 -15.22
N ARG A 232 -8.16 2.10 -15.44
CA ARG A 232 -8.22 2.68 -16.78
C ARG A 232 -6.89 3.38 -17.10
N PRO A 233 -6.09 2.89 -18.06
CA PRO A 233 -4.84 3.52 -18.44
C PRO A 233 -5.04 4.96 -18.96
N LEU A 234 -4.02 5.79 -18.77
CA LEU A 234 -4.01 7.20 -19.20
C LEU A 234 -4.17 7.31 -20.72
N GLU A 235 -3.61 6.38 -21.48
CA GLU A 235 -3.67 6.32 -22.93
C GLU A 235 -5.11 6.29 -23.46
N ARG A 236 -6.03 5.62 -22.75
CA ARG A 236 -7.45 5.59 -23.12
C ARG A 236 -8.14 6.94 -22.89
N HIS A 237 -7.67 7.74 -21.94
CA HIS A 237 -8.21 9.09 -21.71
C HIS A 237 -7.67 10.07 -22.76
N LEU A 238 -6.41 9.93 -23.16
CA LEU A 238 -5.78 10.77 -24.18
C LEU A 238 -6.35 10.53 -25.59
N ALA A 239 -6.87 9.32 -25.85
CA ALA A 239 -7.50 8.97 -27.14
C ALA A 239 -8.79 9.77 -27.45
N GLY A 240 -9.37 10.46 -26.46
CA GLY A 240 -10.61 11.25 -26.60
C GLY A 240 -10.44 12.72 -26.99
N GLY A 241 -9.21 13.21 -27.14
CA GLY A 241 -8.92 14.61 -27.47
C GLY A 241 -7.84 15.24 -26.58
N SER A 242 -7.11 16.21 -27.14
CA SER A 242 -5.98 16.90 -26.51
C SER A 242 -6.45 17.90 -25.45
N LEU A 243 -6.42 17.51 -24.18
CA LEU A 243 -6.15 18.48 -23.14
C LEU A 243 -4.63 18.71 -23.12
N PRO A 244 -4.13 19.97 -23.04
CA PRO A 244 -2.72 20.21 -22.84
C PRO A 244 -2.36 19.70 -21.44
N LEU A 245 -1.77 18.51 -21.39
CA LEU A 245 -1.37 17.84 -20.16
C LEU A 245 0.15 17.86 -20.09
N ASP A 246 0.66 18.32 -18.95
CA ASP A 246 2.08 18.22 -18.63
C ASP A 246 2.29 17.12 -17.58
N ILE A 247 3.44 16.46 -17.67
CA ILE A 247 3.93 15.56 -16.61
C ILE A 247 4.82 16.39 -15.69
N GLU A 248 4.35 16.68 -14.49
CA GLU A 248 5.18 17.26 -13.44
C GLU A 248 5.95 16.16 -12.70
N TYR A 249 7.28 16.20 -12.74
CA TYR A 249 8.14 15.22 -12.10
C TYR A 249 8.87 15.83 -10.89
N PHE A 250 8.36 15.54 -9.69
CA PHE A 250 8.97 15.94 -8.43
C PHE A 250 10.07 14.97 -8.01
N PHE A 251 11.30 15.45 -7.84
CA PHE A 251 12.44 14.56 -7.55
C PHE A 251 13.48 15.20 -6.64
N SER A 252 14.27 14.36 -5.96
CA SER A 252 15.43 14.82 -5.19
C SER A 252 16.69 14.15 -5.68
N PHE A 253 17.77 14.90 -5.87
CA PHE A 253 19.07 14.37 -6.27
C PHE A 253 19.67 13.37 -5.27
N ARG A 254 19.22 13.39 -4.01
CA ARG A 254 19.64 12.41 -3.00
C ARG A 254 18.83 11.10 -3.01
N SER A 255 17.81 11.00 -3.87
CA SER A 255 16.97 9.80 -3.94
C SER A 255 17.46 8.87 -5.06
N PRO A 256 17.99 7.67 -4.74
CA PRO A 256 18.35 6.71 -5.78
C PRO A 256 17.14 6.26 -6.61
N TYR A 257 15.93 6.32 -6.04
CA TYR A 257 14.69 6.01 -6.76
C TYR A 257 14.32 7.08 -7.79
N ALA A 258 14.69 8.35 -7.56
CA ALA A 258 14.50 9.40 -8.55
C ALA A 258 15.32 9.11 -9.82
N TYR A 259 16.55 8.63 -9.67
CA TYR A 259 17.37 8.25 -10.81
C TYR A 259 16.74 7.11 -11.64
N ILE A 260 16.24 6.05 -10.97
CA ILE A 260 15.57 4.92 -11.64
C ILE A 260 14.25 5.37 -12.31
N GLY A 261 13.50 6.24 -11.63
CA GLY A 261 12.22 6.76 -12.12
C GLY A 261 12.35 7.70 -13.31
N ALA A 262 13.40 8.53 -13.35
CA ALA A 262 13.61 9.55 -14.37
C ALA A 262 13.57 8.96 -15.79
N GLN A 263 14.32 7.88 -16.04
CA GLN A 263 14.33 7.22 -17.35
C GLN A 263 12.97 6.67 -17.79
N ARG A 264 12.10 6.28 -16.84
CA ARG A 264 10.76 5.77 -17.14
C ARG A 264 9.80 6.91 -17.46
N VAL A 265 9.89 8.00 -16.70
CA VAL A 265 9.08 9.21 -16.89
C VAL A 265 9.43 9.92 -18.19
N THR A 266 10.71 10.06 -18.54
CA THR A 266 11.12 10.65 -19.84
C THR A 266 10.55 9.84 -21.00
N ARG A 267 10.72 8.51 -20.98
CA ARG A 267 10.13 7.64 -22.02
C ARG A 267 8.61 7.70 -22.06
N LEU A 268 7.94 7.92 -20.92
CA LEU A 268 6.49 8.08 -20.89
C LEU A 268 6.08 9.40 -21.56
N ALA A 269 6.77 10.51 -21.24
CA ALA A 269 6.55 11.81 -21.86
C ALA A 269 6.73 11.74 -23.39
N ASP A 270 7.84 11.15 -23.85
CA ASP A 270 8.14 10.99 -25.27
C ASP A 270 7.05 10.18 -26.00
N ARG A 271 6.65 9.04 -25.42
CA ARG A 271 5.61 8.16 -26.02
C ARG A 271 4.24 8.83 -26.11
N LEU A 272 3.92 9.71 -25.16
CA LEU A 272 2.62 10.37 -25.08
C LEU A 272 2.63 11.76 -25.72
N GLY A 273 3.79 12.28 -26.16
CA GLY A 273 3.93 13.63 -26.68
C GLY A 273 3.61 14.72 -25.66
N LEU A 274 3.85 14.47 -24.37
CA LEU A 274 3.56 15.42 -23.28
C LEU A 274 4.83 16.15 -22.83
N ASN A 275 4.69 17.40 -22.37
CA ASN A 275 5.84 18.10 -21.80
C ASN A 275 6.20 17.51 -20.43
N LEU A 276 7.50 17.34 -20.20
CA LEU A 276 8.04 16.91 -18.91
C LEU A 276 8.55 18.13 -18.13
N VAL A 277 7.83 18.55 -17.09
CA VAL A 277 8.19 19.67 -16.22
C VAL A 277 8.91 19.13 -14.99
N LEU A 278 10.21 19.43 -14.89
CA LEU A 278 11.05 18.98 -13.79
C LEU A 278 10.87 19.88 -12.54
N ARG A 279 10.55 19.27 -11.39
CA ARG A 279 10.33 19.95 -10.11
C ARG A 279 11.31 19.43 -9.04
N PRO A 280 12.54 19.97 -8.94
CA PRO A 280 13.48 19.52 -7.92
C PRO A 280 12.99 19.86 -6.50
N VAL A 281 13.18 18.92 -5.57
CA VAL A 281 12.73 19.01 -4.18
C VAL A 281 13.93 18.80 -3.23
N LEU A 282 14.07 19.70 -2.26
CA LEU A 282 15.08 19.60 -1.22
C LEU A 282 14.82 18.38 -0.31
N PRO A 283 15.84 17.59 0.03
CA PRO A 283 15.70 16.46 0.94
C PRO A 283 15.14 16.83 2.32
N MET A 284 14.41 15.93 2.97
CA MET A 284 13.80 16.15 4.29
C MET A 284 14.78 16.66 5.36
N VAL A 285 15.99 16.11 5.41
CA VAL A 285 17.04 16.53 6.36
C VAL A 285 17.44 18.00 6.15
N MET A 286 17.45 18.46 4.90
CA MET A 286 17.76 19.84 4.56
C MET A 286 16.58 20.79 4.80
N ARG A 287 15.40 20.25 5.14
CA ARG A 287 14.21 21.00 5.58
C ARG A 287 14.05 21.00 7.10
N GLY A 288 15.10 20.63 7.85
CA GLY A 288 15.11 20.64 9.32
C GLY A 288 14.38 19.47 9.98
N THR A 289 13.99 18.45 9.21
CA THR A 289 13.30 17.28 9.76
C THR A 289 14.29 16.27 10.34
N PRO A 290 14.18 15.87 11.63
CA PRO A 290 15.06 14.88 12.22
C PRO A 290 14.86 13.50 11.59
N VAL A 291 15.94 12.75 11.40
CA VAL A 291 15.89 11.35 10.95
C VAL A 291 15.80 10.45 12.18
N PRO A 292 14.74 9.63 12.32
CA PRO A 292 14.63 8.67 13.42
C PRO A 292 15.79 7.66 13.39
N THR A 293 16.35 7.34 14.55
CA THR A 293 17.47 6.37 14.69
C THR A 293 17.13 5.00 14.14
N ARG A 294 15.86 4.57 14.15
CA ARG A 294 15.43 3.31 13.54
C ARG A 294 15.53 3.27 12.00
N LYS A 295 15.72 4.43 11.35
CA LYS A 295 15.83 4.58 9.89
C LYS A 295 17.27 4.84 9.42
N LEU A 296 18.22 4.93 10.35
CA LEU A 296 19.66 5.05 10.11
C LEU A 296 20.30 3.66 10.15
#